data_AF-C9L7E1-F1
#
_entry.id   AF-C9L7E1-F1
#
_cell.length_a   1.000
_cell.length_b   1.000
_cell.length_c   1.000
_cell.angle_alpha   90.00
_cell.angle_beta   90.00
_cell.angle_gamma   90.00
#
_symmetry.space_group_name_H-M   'P 1'
#
loop_
_entity.id
_entity.type
_entity.pdbx_description
1 polymer ?
#
loop_
_entity_poly.entity_id
_entity_poly.type
_entity_poly.pdbx_seq_one_letter_code
_entity_poly.pdbx_strand_id
1 'polypeptide(L)'
;MGVLEGKNNSDLKEIIKMKKNKYNQDTFTNRFTGEELSTYPTPFAELSKVSKRTKNENKLNSQIEKFTGRYICKFCGEKMDWVSDTNVMVCKNPLCNGHEKTLKNKNGDELKLAEPSMKILTKRGTAIAETLLG
;
A
#
# COMPACT_ATOMS: atom_id res chain seq x y z
N MET A 1 -32.79 12.22 -28.75
CA MET A 1 -31.45 11.65 -29.00
C MET A 1 -30.44 12.77 -28.86
N GLY A 2 -29.99 13.05 -27.63
CA GLY A 2 -28.97 14.06 -27.35
C GLY A 2 -27.69 13.34 -26.94
N VAL A 3 -26.74 13.29 -27.85
CA VAL A 3 -25.48 12.57 -27.71
C VAL A 3 -24.59 13.30 -26.70
N LEU A 4 -24.35 12.68 -25.54
CA LEU A 4 -23.32 13.10 -24.59
C LEU A 4 -21.98 12.54 -25.07
N GLU A 5 -21.38 13.22 -26.04
CA GLU A 5 -20.07 12.88 -26.57
C GLU A 5 -18.94 13.35 -25.63
N GLY A 6 -18.19 12.35 -25.15
CA GLY A 6 -16.78 12.34 -24.76
C GLY A 6 -16.12 13.65 -24.30
N LYS A 7 -16.07 13.88 -22.99
CA LYS A 7 -15.00 14.69 -22.40
C LYS A 7 -13.72 13.84 -22.37
N ASN A 8 -12.68 14.31 -23.05
CA ASN A 8 -11.38 13.64 -23.10
C ASN A 8 -10.80 13.48 -21.68
N ASN A 9 -10.18 12.33 -21.42
CA ASN A 9 -9.54 12.01 -20.13
C ASN A 9 -8.41 12.98 -19.75
N SER A 10 -7.83 13.71 -20.71
CA SER A 10 -6.85 14.78 -20.51
C SER A 10 -7.44 15.97 -19.75
N ASP A 11 -8.61 16.41 -20.18
CA ASP A 11 -9.25 17.64 -19.71
C ASP A 11 -9.81 17.41 -18.29
N LEU A 12 -10.30 16.20 -18.03
CA LEU A 12 -10.66 15.75 -16.69
C LEU A 12 -9.45 15.67 -15.76
N LYS A 13 -8.28 15.20 -16.24
CA LYS A 13 -7.05 15.18 -15.44
C LYS A 13 -6.56 16.58 -15.11
N GLU A 14 -6.63 17.53 -16.05
CA GLU A 14 -6.29 18.93 -15.82
C GLU A 14 -7.24 19.60 -14.84
N ILE A 15 -8.56 19.38 -14.96
CA ILE A 15 -9.55 19.89 -14.02
C ILE A 15 -9.34 19.30 -12.62
N ILE A 16 -8.99 18.01 -12.51
CA ILE A 16 -8.65 17.36 -11.22
C ILE A 16 -7.35 17.94 -10.65
N LYS A 17 -6.34 18.22 -11.48
CA LYS A 17 -5.07 18.85 -11.08
C LYS A 17 -5.29 20.28 -10.60
N MET A 18 -6.12 21.06 -11.30
CA MET A 18 -6.53 22.41 -10.92
C MET A 18 -7.38 22.43 -9.64
N LYS A 19 -8.28 21.45 -9.45
CA LYS A 19 -9.07 21.31 -8.20
C LYS A 19 -8.20 20.89 -7.01
N LYS A 20 -7.18 20.05 -7.21
CA LYS A 20 -6.18 19.71 -6.17
C LYS A 20 -5.32 20.92 -5.80
N ASN A 21 -4.96 21.78 -6.75
CA ASN A 21 -4.18 23.00 -6.49
C ASN A 21 -4.94 24.09 -5.74
N LYS A 22 -6.29 24.04 -5.68
CA LYS A 22 -7.09 25.07 -5.00
C LYS A 22 -6.94 25.09 -3.47
N TYR A 23 -6.22 24.12 -2.90
CA TYR A 23 -6.01 23.97 -1.45
C TYR A 23 -4.55 23.72 -1.03
N ASN A 24 -3.55 24.03 -1.87
CA ASN A 24 -2.18 24.15 -1.38
C ASN A 24 -1.97 25.60 -0.91
N GLN A 25 -2.38 25.89 0.33
CA GLN A 25 -2.15 27.18 0.98
C GLN A 25 -0.69 27.42 1.39
N ASP A 26 0.19 26.44 1.12
CA ASP A 26 1.54 26.37 1.68
C ASP A 26 2.63 26.86 0.73
N THR A 27 2.30 27.40 -0.45
CA THR A 27 3.26 27.89 -1.44
C THR A 27 2.92 29.29 -1.93
N PHE A 28 3.86 30.22 -1.74
CA PHE A 28 3.85 31.58 -2.26
C PHE A 28 4.88 31.72 -3.38
N THR A 29 4.47 32.19 -4.54
CA THR A 29 5.39 32.48 -5.65
C THR A 29 5.77 33.96 -5.66
N ASN A 30 7.05 34.28 -5.56
CA ASN A 30 7.52 35.66 -5.66
C ASN A 30 7.32 36.17 -7.10
N ARG A 31 6.52 37.22 -7.26
CA ARG A 31 6.16 37.78 -8.58
C ARG A 31 7.35 38.42 -9.32
N PHE A 32 8.43 38.78 -8.62
CA PHE A 32 9.58 39.46 -9.21
C PHE A 32 10.73 38.52 -9.54
N THR A 33 10.99 37.50 -8.71
CA THR A 33 12.07 36.53 -8.92
C THR A 33 11.60 35.21 -9.51
N GLY A 34 10.30 34.92 -9.48
CA GLY A 34 9.73 33.64 -9.94
C GLY A 34 9.98 32.47 -9.00
N GLU A 35 10.59 32.70 -7.84
CA GLU A 35 10.90 31.65 -6.86
C GLU A 35 9.65 31.23 -6.08
N GLU A 36 9.46 29.92 -5.92
CA GLU A 36 8.42 29.34 -5.08
C GLU A 36 8.96 29.20 -3.65
N LEU A 37 8.40 29.97 -2.71
CA LEU A 37 8.67 29.86 -1.27
C LEU A 37 7.51 29.19 -0.56
N SER A 38 7.77 28.36 0.45
CA SER A 38 6.70 27.86 1.32
C SER A 38 6.22 28.95 2.28
N THR A 39 4.90 29.10 2.45
CA THR A 39 4.29 30.05 3.43
C THR A 39 4.42 29.56 4.86
N TYR A 40 4.63 28.26 5.07
CA TYR A 40 4.94 27.68 6.37
C TYR A 40 6.44 27.78 6.65
N PRO A 41 6.86 28.19 7.87
CA PRO A 41 8.26 28.14 8.24
C PRO A 41 8.73 26.68 8.15
N THR A 42 9.83 26.50 7.43
CA THR A 42 10.56 25.24 7.20
C THR A 42 10.93 24.40 8.43
N PRO A 43 10.99 24.89 9.70
CA PRO A 43 11.40 24.06 10.84
C PRO A 43 10.49 22.85 11.12
N PHE A 44 9.22 22.89 10.72
CA PHE A 44 8.26 21.81 11.01
C PHE A 44 8.16 20.76 9.90
N ALA A 45 8.64 21.05 8.68
CA ALA A 45 8.65 20.10 7.59
C ALA A 45 9.57 18.89 7.91
N GLU A 46 10.69 19.16 8.59
CA GLU A 46 11.68 18.15 8.99
C GLU A 46 11.23 17.29 10.17
N LEU A 47 10.36 17.81 11.05
CA LEU A 47 9.79 17.06 12.19
C LEU A 47 8.85 15.93 11.77
N SER A 48 8.43 15.87 10.50
CA SER A 48 7.51 14.86 9.99
C SER A 48 8.14 13.47 9.78
N LYS A 49 9.47 13.38 9.65
CA LYS A 49 10.19 12.13 9.32
C LYS A 49 10.82 11.46 10.55
N VAL A 50 10.19 11.56 11.71
CA VAL A 50 10.64 10.79 12.88
C VAL A 50 10.35 9.31 12.64
N SER A 51 11.40 8.49 12.60
CA SER A 51 11.26 7.04 12.55
C SER A 51 10.44 6.57 13.74
N LYS A 52 9.32 5.90 13.45
CA LYS A 52 8.43 5.31 14.47
C LYS A 52 8.94 3.96 14.99
N ARG A 53 10.13 3.52 14.55
CA ARG A 53 10.70 2.22 14.92
C ARG A 53 11.20 2.24 16.36
N THR A 54 10.87 1.19 17.10
CA THR A 54 11.35 0.98 18.47
C THR A 54 12.88 0.84 18.47
N LYS A 55 13.59 1.67 19.25
CA LYS A 55 15.06 1.62 19.37
C LYS A 55 15.58 0.39 20.15
N ASN A 56 14.78 -0.12 21.10
CA ASN A 56 15.17 -1.26 21.93
C ASN A 56 14.96 -2.57 21.16
N GLU A 57 16.05 -3.28 20.88
CA GLU A 57 16.06 -4.51 20.08
C GLU A 57 15.16 -5.62 20.65
N ASN A 58 15.22 -5.88 21.95
CA ASN A 58 14.38 -6.90 22.59
C ASN A 58 12.88 -6.62 22.44
N LYS A 59 12.48 -5.35 22.53
CA LYS A 59 11.09 -4.94 22.36
C LYS A 59 10.69 -5.01 20.89
N LEU A 60 11.58 -4.64 19.97
CA LEU A 60 11.37 -4.73 18.54
C LEU A 60 11.16 -6.18 18.09
N ASN A 61 12.01 -7.10 18.53
CA ASN A 61 11.90 -8.53 18.23
C ASN A 61 10.57 -9.09 18.73
N SER A 62 10.15 -8.75 19.96
CA SER A 62 8.85 -9.15 20.49
C SER A 62 7.68 -8.59 19.67
N GLN A 63 7.79 -7.37 19.15
CA GLN A 63 6.78 -6.78 18.27
C GLN A 63 6.73 -7.49 16.92
N ILE A 64 7.89 -7.81 16.33
CA ILE A 64 8.00 -8.56 15.07
C ILE A 64 7.39 -9.96 15.22
N GLU A 65 7.70 -10.68 16.31
CA GLU A 65 7.14 -12.00 16.57
C GLU A 65 5.62 -11.96 16.73
N LYS A 66 5.10 -11.01 17.51
CA LYS A 66 3.65 -10.82 17.69
C LYS A 66 2.94 -10.43 16.40
N PHE A 67 3.61 -9.69 15.53
CA PHE A 67 3.07 -9.29 14.24
C PHE A 67 3.05 -10.47 13.27
N THR A 68 4.21 -11.08 13.02
CA THR A 68 4.39 -12.22 12.11
C THR A 68 3.57 -13.45 12.53
N GLY A 69 3.40 -13.70 13.83
CA GLY A 69 2.58 -14.80 14.34
C GLY A 69 1.09 -14.70 13.97
N ARG A 70 0.59 -13.54 13.54
CA ARG A 70 -0.81 -13.39 13.05
C ARG A 70 -0.97 -13.75 11.57
N TYR A 71 0.13 -13.90 10.85
CA TYR A 71 0.18 -14.12 9.41
C TYR A 71 0.83 -15.47 9.15
N ILE A 72 0.02 -16.51 9.31
CA ILE A 72 0.41 -17.89 9.07
C ILE A 72 -0.27 -18.36 7.79
N CYS A 73 0.48 -19.06 6.95
CA CYS A 73 -0.03 -19.70 5.75
C CYS A 73 -1.02 -20.79 6.12
N LYS A 74 -2.21 -20.75 5.51
CA LYS A 74 -3.27 -21.74 5.74
C LYS A 74 -2.89 -23.13 5.22
N PHE A 75 -1.94 -23.22 4.30
CA PHE A 75 -1.59 -24.46 3.60
C PHE A 75 -0.38 -25.16 4.21
N CYS A 76 0.75 -24.46 4.31
CA CYS A 76 1.98 -25.03 4.88
C CYS A 76 2.16 -24.77 6.39
N GLY A 77 1.36 -23.88 7.00
CA GLY A 77 1.50 -23.54 8.42
C GLY A 77 2.71 -22.66 8.75
N GLU A 78 3.51 -22.26 7.76
CA GLU A 78 4.65 -21.35 7.96
C GLU A 78 4.24 -19.88 8.01
N LYS A 79 5.11 -19.06 8.57
CA LYS A 79 4.92 -17.60 8.63
C LYS A 79 4.98 -17.01 7.23
N MET A 80 4.09 -16.06 6.96
CA MET A 80 4.12 -15.29 5.73
C MET A 80 5.11 -14.13 5.85
N ASP A 81 5.71 -13.77 4.72
CA ASP A 81 6.60 -12.63 4.60
C ASP A 81 5.86 -11.41 4.05
N TRP A 82 6.21 -10.24 4.55
CA TRP A 82 5.75 -8.99 4.00
C TRP A 82 6.59 -8.61 2.77
N VAL A 83 5.93 -8.14 1.71
CA VAL A 83 6.61 -7.57 0.54
C VAL A 83 6.70 -6.06 0.74
N SER A 84 7.93 -5.52 0.75
CA SER A 84 8.20 -4.09 0.94
C SER A 84 7.43 -3.23 -0.06
N ASP A 85 7.01 -2.04 0.38
CA ASP A 85 6.23 -1.07 -0.41
C ASP A 85 4.84 -1.55 -0.87
N THR A 86 4.40 -2.72 -0.43
CA THR A 86 3.08 -3.26 -0.75
C THR A 86 2.24 -3.51 0.50
N ASN A 87 0.95 -3.75 0.28
CA ASN A 87 0.02 -4.14 1.33
C ASN A 87 -0.16 -5.65 1.46
N VAL A 88 0.79 -6.46 0.99
CA VAL A 88 0.59 -7.91 0.85
C VAL A 88 1.57 -8.71 1.71
N MET A 89 1.02 -9.70 2.41
CA MET A 89 1.77 -10.80 3.03
C MET A 89 1.68 -12.04 2.13
N VAL A 90 2.81 -12.67 1.84
CA VAL A 90 2.91 -13.80 0.90
C VAL A 90 3.65 -14.96 1.56
N CYS A 91 3.20 -16.20 1.32
CA CYS A 91 3.98 -17.39 1.63
C CYS A 91 5.11 -17.56 0.61
N LYS A 92 6.38 -17.55 1.04
CA LYS A 92 7.54 -17.79 0.15
C LYS A 92 8.03 -19.25 0.15
N ASN A 93 7.34 -20.15 0.85
CA ASN A 93 7.77 -21.55 0.93
C ASN A 93 7.62 -22.23 -0.44
N PRO A 94 8.72 -22.73 -1.05
CA PRO A 94 8.66 -23.40 -2.35
C PRO A 94 7.94 -24.75 -2.31
N LEU A 95 7.82 -25.37 -1.13
CA LEU A 95 7.10 -26.64 -0.92
C LEU A 95 5.60 -26.43 -0.69
N CYS A 96 5.15 -25.17 -0.61
CA CYS A 96 3.74 -24.87 -0.43
C CYS A 96 3.00 -25.07 -1.75
N ASN A 97 2.41 -26.25 -1.93
CA ASN A 97 1.66 -26.63 -3.13
C ASN A 97 0.33 -25.87 -3.34
N GLY A 98 -0.02 -24.92 -2.46
CA GLY A 98 -1.28 -24.19 -2.52
C GLY A 98 -2.50 -25.12 -2.39
N HIS A 99 -3.70 -24.58 -2.63
CA HIS A 99 -4.91 -25.40 -2.77
C HIS A 99 -5.43 -25.27 -4.19
N GLU A 100 -5.43 -26.37 -4.92
CA GLU A 100 -6.12 -26.51 -6.21
C GLU A 100 -7.58 -26.88 -5.93
N LYS A 101 -8.52 -25.99 -6.24
CA LYS A 101 -9.95 -26.31 -6.25
C LYS A 101 -10.32 -26.76 -7.66
N THR A 102 -10.83 -27.97 -7.78
CA THR A 102 -11.48 -28.42 -9.02
C THR A 102 -12.92 -27.91 -9.03
N LEU A 103 -13.20 -26.97 -9.92
CA LEU A 103 -14.56 -26.48 -10.19
C LEU A 103 -15.04 -27.08 -11.50
N LYS A 104 -16.23 -27.68 -11.49
CA LYS A 104 -16.89 -28.12 -12.71
C LYS A 104 -17.64 -26.94 -13.32
N ASN A 105 -17.33 -26.61 -14.56
CA ASN A 105 -18.12 -25.64 -15.33
C ASN A 105 -19.50 -26.21 -15.68
N LYS A 106 -20.42 -25.33 -16.08
CA LYS A 106 -21.75 -25.72 -16.60
C LYS A 106 -21.70 -26.68 -17.81
N ASN A 107 -20.55 -26.74 -18.49
CA ASN A 107 -20.30 -27.60 -19.65
C ASN A 107 -19.64 -28.96 -19.29
N GLY A 108 -19.38 -29.22 -18.00
CA GLY A 108 -18.78 -30.48 -17.54
C GLY A 108 -17.25 -30.51 -17.47
N ASP A 109 -16.57 -29.49 -18.00
CA ASP A 109 -15.10 -29.41 -17.94
C ASP A 109 -14.59 -29.08 -16.53
N GLU A 110 -13.54 -29.78 -16.11
CA GLU A 110 -12.88 -29.59 -14.82
C GLU A 110 -11.85 -28.46 -14.92
N LEU A 111 -12.15 -27.31 -14.32
CA LEU A 111 -11.20 -26.22 -14.15
C LEU A 111 -10.46 -26.37 -12.83
N LYS A 112 -9.13 -26.39 -12.88
CA LYS A 112 -8.26 -26.29 -11.70
C LYS A 112 -8.03 -24.81 -11.38
N LEU A 113 -8.58 -24.33 -10.27
CA LEU A 113 -8.36 -22.98 -9.75
C LEU A 113 -7.37 -23.04 -8.58
N ALA A 114 -6.21 -22.43 -8.72
CA ALA A 114 -5.26 -22.29 -7.62
C ALA A 114 -5.65 -21.08 -6.74
N GLU A 115 -5.88 -21.31 -5.44
CA GLU A 115 -6.09 -20.21 -4.50
C GLU A 115 -4.75 -19.63 -4.03
N PRO A 116 -4.47 -18.32 -4.25
CA PRO A 116 -3.21 -17.73 -3.82
C PRO A 116 -3.14 -17.64 -2.30
N SER A 117 -2.00 -18.06 -1.74
CA SER A 117 -1.71 -17.95 -0.30
C SER A 117 -1.22 -16.55 0.07
N MET A 118 -2.08 -15.54 -0.12
CA MET A 118 -1.78 -14.16 0.22
C MET A 118 -2.80 -13.56 1.16
N LYS A 119 -2.35 -12.63 2.01
CA LYS A 119 -3.23 -11.86 2.91
C LYS A 119 -2.97 -10.38 2.71
N ILE A 120 -4.05 -9.66 2.44
CA ILE A 120 -4.02 -8.21 2.23
C ILE A 120 -4.09 -7.52 3.59
N LEU A 121 -3.14 -6.63 3.86
CA LEU A 121 -3.09 -5.79 5.04
C LEU A 121 -3.99 -4.56 4.88
N THR A 122 -4.56 -4.11 6.00
CA THR A 122 -5.23 -2.81 6.08
C THR A 122 -4.20 -1.68 6.05
N LYS A 123 -4.62 -0.45 5.74
CA LYS A 123 -3.73 0.75 5.78
C LYS A 123 -2.96 0.91 7.10
N ARG A 124 -3.57 0.50 8.23
CA ARG A 124 -2.89 0.49 9.53
C ARG A 124 -1.87 -0.65 9.62
N GLY A 125 -2.25 -1.83 9.14
CA GLY A 125 -1.35 -3.00 9.09
C GLY A 125 -0.13 -2.77 8.22
N THR A 126 -0.27 -2.07 7.09
CA THR A 126 0.87 -1.71 6.22
C THR A 126 1.83 -0.77 6.91
N ALA A 127 1.33 0.29 7.56
CA ALA A 127 2.17 1.20 8.33
C ALA A 127 2.90 0.48 9.47
N ILE A 128 2.26 -0.48 10.13
CA ILE A 128 2.90 -1.30 11.17
C ILE A 128 4.00 -2.19 10.55
N ALA A 129 3.69 -2.87 9.44
CA ALA A 129 4.65 -3.71 8.73
C ALA A 129 5.88 -2.91 8.27
N GLU A 130 5.66 -1.74 7.69
CA GLU A 130 6.70 -0.80 7.26
C GLU A 130 7.59 -0.36 8.43
N THR A 131 7.01 -0.05 9.60
CA THR A 131 7.81 0.33 10.77
C THR A 131 8.62 -0.81 11.40
N LEU A 132 8.15 -2.05 11.28
CA LEU A 132 8.74 -3.21 11.95
C LEU A 132 9.69 -4.00 11.05
N LEU A 133 9.35 -4.12 9.77
CA LEU A 133 10.00 -5.00 8.78
C LEU A 133 10.67 -4.22 7.63
N GLY A 134 10.31 -2.94 7.42
CA GLY A 134 10.98 -2.05 6.47
C GLY A 134 12.24 -1.41 7.04
#